data_AF-A0A8H3IZ31-F1
#
_entry.id   AF-A0A8H3IZ31-F1
#
_cell.length_a   1.000
_cell.length_b   1.000
_cell.length_c   1.000
_cell.angle_alpha   90.00
_cell.angle_beta   90.00
_cell.angle_gamma   90.00
#
_symmetry.space_group_name_H-M   'P 1'
#
loop_
_entity.id
_entity.type
_entity.pdbx_description
1 polymer ?
#
loop_
_entity_poly.entity_id
_entity_poly.type
_entity_poly.pdbx_seq_one_letter_code
_entity_poly.pdbx_strand_id
1 'polypeptide(L)'
;MSNPLDTDAGSELFTSYEAELKLVQADLNQKLDQISELAGEPRKSAVRLSERALEEAKELLDQMRLEKASIPSSARSKINQRFRNYESDIDAAKRRLKSSSDDRQNQFENRYSDNPTTDDQLEQRQQLLSGTDRLDRSSQRLRESQRIAYETENIGRDTLADLQVQRETIQHTRMTMLESEGYVHLAIVDVVSAPNKSTGTLIEV
;
A
#
# COMPACT_ATOMS: atom_id res chain seq x y z
N MET A 1 4.13 27.96 12.39
CA MET A 1 5.18 26.99 12.75
C MET A 1 4.45 25.73 13.18
N SER A 2 4.31 24.74 12.30
CA SER A 2 3.71 23.44 12.64
C SER A 2 4.66 22.65 13.53
N ASN A 3 4.15 22.13 14.65
CA ASN A 3 4.92 21.39 15.64
C ASN A 3 5.38 20.05 15.03
N PRO A 4 6.66 19.67 15.10
CA PRO A 4 7.15 18.40 14.53
C PRO A 4 6.44 17.16 15.11
N LEU A 5 5.87 17.25 16.31
CA LEU A 5 5.05 16.19 16.92
C LEU A 5 3.68 16.03 16.25
N ASP A 6 3.06 17.12 15.78
CA ASP A 6 1.77 17.08 15.09
C ASP A 6 1.91 16.48 13.67
N THR A 7 3.09 16.64 13.06
CA THR A 7 3.39 16.07 11.74
C THR A 7 3.61 14.56 11.76
N ASP A 8 4.11 14.01 12.87
CA ASP A 8 4.29 12.57 13.04
C ASP A 8 2.94 11.90 13.34
N ALA A 9 2.16 12.49 14.25
CA ALA A 9 0.81 12.04 14.59
C ALA A 9 -0.14 12.01 13.38
N GLY A 10 -0.11 13.01 12.49
CA GLY A 10 -0.91 13.02 11.26
C GLY A 10 -0.52 11.92 10.27
N SER A 11 0.76 11.52 10.25
CA SER A 11 1.24 10.41 9.43
C SER A 11 0.85 9.05 10.01
N GLU A 12 0.86 8.91 11.34
CA GLU A 12 0.42 7.71 12.04
C GLU A 12 -1.09 7.47 11.86
N LEU A 13 -1.92 8.50 12.05
CA LEU A 13 -3.38 8.42 11.84
C LEU A 13 -3.74 8.08 10.39
N PHE A 14 -3.07 8.70 9.42
CA PHE A 14 -3.24 8.34 8.02
C PHE A 14 -2.94 6.85 7.79
N THR A 15 -1.87 6.34 8.42
CA THR A 15 -1.45 4.95 8.26
C THR A 15 -2.43 3.97 8.94
N SER A 16 -3.01 4.33 10.08
CA SER A 16 -4.04 3.51 10.73
C SER A 16 -5.32 3.43 9.89
N TYR A 17 -5.80 4.57 9.38
CA TYR A 17 -6.97 4.59 8.49
C TYR A 17 -6.70 3.86 7.17
N GLU A 18 -5.48 3.96 6.63
CA GLU A 18 -5.06 3.20 5.46
C GLU A 18 -5.09 1.69 5.71
N ALA A 19 -4.68 1.23 6.89
CA ALA A 19 -4.73 -0.19 7.25
C ALA A 19 -6.18 -0.69 7.40
N GLU A 20 -7.05 0.10 8.03
CA GLU A 20 -8.47 -0.20 8.18
C GLU A 20 -9.19 -0.24 6.83
N LEU A 21 -8.92 0.75 5.96
CA LEU A 21 -9.48 0.80 4.62
C LEU A 21 -9.13 -0.44 3.79
N LYS A 22 -7.91 -0.96 3.91
CA LYS A 22 -7.50 -2.20 3.23
C LYS A 22 -8.30 -3.41 3.69
N LEU A 23 -8.61 -3.50 4.99
CA LEU A 23 -9.42 -4.59 5.53
C LEU A 23 -10.86 -4.51 5.00
N VAL A 24 -11.46 -3.32 5.05
CA VAL A 24 -12.82 -3.09 4.54
C VAL A 24 -12.89 -3.32 3.03
N GLN A 25 -11.88 -2.89 2.26
CA GLN A 25 -11.79 -3.11 0.82
C GLN A 25 -11.66 -4.61 0.47
N ALA A 26 -10.90 -5.38 1.24
CA ALA A 26 -10.79 -6.82 1.05
C ALA A 26 -12.13 -7.52 1.30
N ASP A 27 -12.79 -7.19 2.41
CA ASP A 27 -14.11 -7.72 2.77
C ASP A 27 -15.20 -7.31 1.75
N LEU A 28 -15.22 -6.05 1.31
CA LEU A 28 -16.13 -5.57 0.26
C LEU A 28 -15.93 -6.34 -1.05
N ASN A 29 -14.68 -6.53 -1.50
CA ASN A 29 -14.41 -7.27 -2.72
C ASN A 29 -14.83 -8.75 -2.62
N GLN A 30 -14.58 -9.38 -1.48
CA GLN A 30 -15.02 -10.76 -1.22
C GLN A 30 -16.55 -10.88 -1.30
N LYS A 31 -17.29 -9.96 -0.65
CA LYS A 31 -18.76 -9.94 -0.70
C LYS A 31 -19.28 -9.68 -2.12
N LEU A 32 -18.65 -8.75 -2.86
CA LEU A 32 -19.01 -8.46 -4.26
C LEU A 32 -18.85 -9.68 -5.17
N ASP A 33 -17.79 -10.47 -4.97
CA ASP A 33 -17.58 -11.68 -5.75
C ASP A 33 -18.64 -12.76 -5.42
N GLN A 34 -18.99 -12.90 -4.14
CA GLN A 34 -20.04 -13.82 -3.66
C GLN A 34 -21.46 -13.46 -4.13
N ILE A 35 -21.79 -12.18 -4.30
CA ILE A 35 -23.14 -11.75 -4.77
C ILE A 35 -23.50 -12.43 -6.11
N SER A 36 -22.50 -12.71 -6.94
CA SER A 36 -22.69 -13.34 -8.25
C SER A 36 -23.03 -14.84 -8.18
N GLU A 37 -22.80 -15.49 -7.04
CA GLU A 37 -23.06 -16.90 -6.77
C GLU A 37 -24.34 -17.13 -5.96
N LEU A 38 -24.81 -16.09 -5.25
CA LEU A 38 -25.99 -16.16 -4.41
C LEU A 38 -27.27 -15.80 -5.17
N ALA A 39 -28.39 -16.42 -4.80
CA ALA A 39 -29.72 -16.12 -5.31
C ALA A 39 -30.72 -15.83 -4.17
N GLY A 40 -31.82 -15.16 -4.48
CA GLY A 40 -32.92 -14.95 -3.53
C GLY A 40 -32.55 -14.09 -2.32
N GLU A 41 -32.95 -14.54 -1.13
CA GLU A 41 -32.78 -13.80 0.13
C GLU A 41 -31.31 -13.70 0.60
N PRO A 42 -30.48 -14.76 0.53
CA PRO A 42 -29.04 -14.67 0.80
C PRO A 42 -28.34 -13.58 -0.01
N ARG A 43 -28.69 -13.45 -1.30
CA ARG A 43 -28.13 -12.42 -2.19
C ARG A 43 -28.51 -11.01 -1.74
N LYS A 44 -29.78 -10.76 -1.41
CA LYS A 44 -30.22 -9.45 -0.89
C LYS A 44 -29.48 -9.08 0.39
N SER A 45 -29.29 -10.04 1.28
CA SER A 45 -28.51 -9.84 2.50
C SER A 45 -27.06 -9.47 2.16
N ALA A 46 -26.42 -10.18 1.22
CA ALA A 46 -25.06 -9.91 0.77
C ALA A 46 -24.91 -8.52 0.10
N VAL A 47 -25.90 -8.10 -0.71
CA VAL A 47 -25.95 -6.74 -1.29
C VAL A 47 -25.99 -5.70 -0.18
N ARG A 48 -26.90 -5.82 0.79
CA ARG A 48 -27.02 -4.88 1.92
C ARG A 48 -25.76 -4.83 2.78
N LEU A 49 -25.11 -5.98 3.01
CA LEU A 49 -23.83 -6.04 3.73
C LEU A 49 -22.70 -5.38 2.95
N SER A 50 -22.71 -5.48 1.62
CA SER A 50 -21.74 -4.80 0.75
C SER A 50 -21.99 -3.29 0.70
N GLU A 51 -23.25 -2.85 0.72
CA GLU A 51 -23.61 -1.42 0.82
C GLU A 51 -23.08 -0.80 2.12
N ARG A 52 -23.19 -1.51 3.24
CA ARG A 52 -22.63 -1.07 4.53
C ARG A 52 -21.10 -0.98 4.51
N ALA A 53 -20.42 -2.01 4.00
CA ALA A 53 -18.96 -1.99 3.87
C ALA A 53 -18.48 -0.88 2.91
N LEU A 54 -19.26 -0.58 1.87
CA LEU A 54 -18.98 0.53 0.96
C LEU A 54 -19.16 1.89 1.64
N GLU A 55 -20.15 2.04 2.53
CA GLU A 55 -20.34 3.26 3.33
C GLU A 55 -19.12 3.47 4.26
N GLU A 56 -18.74 2.44 5.00
CA GLU A 56 -17.58 2.44 5.91
C GLU A 56 -16.27 2.78 5.17
N ALA A 57 -16.05 2.21 3.99
CA ALA A 57 -14.89 2.53 3.16
C ALA A 57 -14.85 4.01 2.74
N LYS A 58 -16.01 4.64 2.48
CA LYS A 58 -16.07 6.07 2.16
C LYS A 58 -15.79 6.94 3.38
N GLU A 59 -16.31 6.56 4.54
CA GLU A 59 -16.02 7.27 5.80
C GLU A 59 -14.52 7.28 6.09
N LEU A 60 -13.85 6.14 5.89
CA LEU A 60 -12.39 6.03 6.01
C LEU A 60 -11.65 6.89 4.97
N LEU A 61 -12.12 6.95 3.72
CA LEU A 61 -11.56 7.87 2.71
C LEU A 61 -11.72 9.33 3.12
N ASP A 62 -12.85 9.72 3.69
CA ASP A 62 -13.08 11.08 4.17
C ASP A 62 -12.16 11.42 5.35
N GLN A 63 -11.97 10.49 6.30
CA GLN A 63 -11.01 10.63 7.40
C GLN A 63 -9.56 10.77 6.88
N MET A 64 -9.14 9.89 5.96
CA MET A 64 -7.83 9.98 5.30
C MET A 64 -7.64 11.29 4.55
N ARG A 65 -8.70 11.85 3.96
CA ARG A 65 -8.66 13.12 3.24
C ARG A 65 -8.42 14.30 4.18
N LEU A 66 -9.02 14.27 5.37
CA LEU A 66 -8.80 15.27 6.42
C LEU A 66 -7.35 15.20 6.94
N GLU A 67 -6.86 14.01 7.25
CA GLU A 67 -5.49 13.83 7.74
C GLU A 67 -4.43 14.18 6.71
N LYS A 68 -4.71 13.98 5.41
CA LYS A 68 -3.76 14.36 4.35
C LYS A 68 -3.35 15.85 4.38
N ALA A 69 -4.18 16.72 4.94
CA ALA A 69 -3.88 18.14 5.07
C ALA A 69 -2.78 18.43 6.12
N SER A 70 -2.63 17.59 7.14
CA SER A 70 -1.62 17.74 8.21
C SER A 70 -0.24 17.21 7.81
N ILE A 71 -0.13 16.51 6.69
CA ILE A 71 1.10 15.83 6.23
C ILE A 71 2.12 16.82 5.64
N PRO A 72 3.43 16.71 5.98
CA PRO A 72 4.52 17.49 5.41
C PRO A 72 4.64 17.39 3.88
N SER A 73 5.14 18.46 3.25
CA SER A 73 5.30 18.53 1.78
C SER A 73 6.20 17.43 1.20
N SER A 74 7.19 16.96 1.96
CA SER A 74 8.14 15.91 1.55
C SER A 74 7.48 14.54 1.30
N ALA A 75 6.47 14.17 2.09
CA ALA A 75 5.75 12.89 1.96
C ALA A 75 4.45 13.01 1.13
N ARG A 76 3.94 14.24 0.94
CA ARG A 76 2.62 14.51 0.38
C ARG A 76 2.39 13.94 -1.03
N SER A 77 3.41 13.94 -1.89
CA SER A 77 3.28 13.44 -3.27
C SER A 77 2.92 11.95 -3.33
N LYS A 78 3.67 11.11 -2.61
CA LYS A 78 3.43 9.67 -2.54
C LYS A 78 2.06 9.36 -1.91
N ILE A 79 1.71 10.07 -0.85
CA ILE A 79 0.45 9.88 -0.14
C ILE A 79 -0.75 10.30 -1.00
N ASN A 80 -0.64 11.41 -1.74
CA ASN A 80 -1.65 11.82 -2.72
C ASN A 80 -1.92 10.76 -3.79
N GLN A 81 -0.86 10.14 -4.30
CA GLN A 81 -0.99 9.08 -5.31
C GLN A 81 -1.72 7.86 -4.74
N ARG A 82 -1.30 7.36 -3.58
CA ARG A 82 -1.98 6.23 -2.91
C ARG A 82 -3.45 6.55 -2.64
N PHE A 83 -3.74 7.74 -2.11
CA PHE A 83 -5.11 8.18 -1.83
C PHE A 83 -5.99 8.16 -3.08
N ARG A 84 -5.50 8.67 -4.22
CA ARG A 84 -6.24 8.64 -5.50
C ARG A 84 -6.50 7.21 -5.98
N ASN A 85 -5.56 6.30 -5.76
CA ASN A 85 -5.75 4.88 -6.10
C ASN A 85 -6.89 4.29 -5.27
N TYR A 86 -6.93 4.55 -3.96
CA TYR A 86 -8.03 4.11 -3.11
C TYR A 86 -9.37 4.72 -3.51
N GLU A 87 -9.43 6.01 -3.84
CA GLU A 87 -10.65 6.64 -4.38
C GLU A 87 -11.16 5.91 -5.63
N SER A 88 -10.26 5.62 -6.58
CA SER A 88 -10.58 4.89 -7.81
C SER A 88 -11.08 3.46 -7.53
N ASP A 89 -10.45 2.76 -6.58
CA ASP A 89 -10.84 1.39 -6.22
C ASP A 89 -12.23 1.33 -5.59
N ILE A 90 -12.52 2.26 -4.66
CA ILE A 90 -13.83 2.35 -4.01
C ILE A 90 -14.92 2.77 -5.01
N ASP A 91 -14.61 3.67 -5.94
CA ASP A 91 -15.52 4.02 -7.04
C ASP A 91 -15.80 2.83 -7.97
N ALA A 92 -14.78 2.01 -8.26
CA ALA A 92 -14.95 0.78 -9.04
C ALA A 92 -15.84 -0.23 -8.29
N ALA A 93 -15.62 -0.41 -6.98
CA ALA A 93 -16.44 -1.28 -6.13
C ALA A 93 -17.90 -0.81 -6.08
N LYS A 94 -18.13 0.51 -5.94
CA LYS A 94 -19.46 1.14 -6.00
C LYS A 94 -20.20 0.84 -7.30
N ARG A 95 -19.51 0.95 -8.45
CA ARG A 95 -20.10 0.63 -9.76
C ARG A 95 -20.47 -0.84 -9.88
N ARG A 96 -19.61 -1.76 -9.41
CA ARG A 96 -19.86 -3.21 -9.38
C ARG A 96 -21.05 -3.58 -8.48
N LEU A 97 -21.18 -2.91 -7.33
CA LEU A 97 -22.32 -3.13 -6.43
C LEU A 97 -23.63 -2.69 -7.09
N LYS A 98 -23.62 -1.52 -7.74
CA LYS A 98 -24.79 -0.99 -8.43
C LYS A 98 -25.26 -1.91 -9.56
N SER A 99 -24.35 -2.37 -10.44
CA SER A 99 -24.71 -3.30 -11.51
C SER A 99 -25.32 -4.59 -10.96
N SER A 100 -24.76 -5.10 -9.86
CA SER A 100 -25.28 -6.31 -9.22
C SER A 100 -26.68 -6.11 -8.62
N SER A 101 -27.02 -4.90 -8.18
CA SER A 101 -28.36 -4.58 -7.69
C SER A 101 -29.36 -4.45 -8.84
N ASP A 102 -28.98 -3.74 -9.91
CA ASP A 102 -29.84 -3.42 -11.06
C ASP A 102 -30.20 -4.67 -11.89
N ASP A 103 -29.28 -5.65 -12.05
CA ASP A 103 -29.53 -6.92 -12.77
C ASP A 103 -30.76 -7.69 -12.23
N ARG A 104 -31.08 -7.53 -10.94
CA ARG A 104 -32.22 -8.18 -10.30
C ARG A 104 -33.55 -7.50 -10.63
N GLN A 105 -33.59 -6.17 -10.73
CA GLN A 105 -34.81 -5.44 -11.06
C GLN A 105 -35.36 -5.96 -12.40
N ASN A 106 -34.47 -6.13 -13.37
CA ASN A 106 -34.79 -6.63 -14.70
C ASN A 106 -35.19 -8.11 -14.70
N GLN A 107 -34.52 -8.98 -13.90
CA GLN A 107 -34.90 -10.40 -13.81
C GLN A 107 -36.23 -10.66 -13.08
N PHE A 108 -36.61 -9.82 -12.11
CA PHE A 108 -37.90 -9.97 -11.43
C PHE A 108 -39.06 -9.50 -12.28
N GLU A 109 -38.88 -8.46 -13.10
CA GLU A 109 -39.89 -7.99 -14.05
C GLU A 109 -40.16 -9.02 -15.15
N ASN A 110 -39.12 -9.75 -15.58
CA ASN A 110 -39.23 -10.73 -16.67
C ASN A 110 -39.86 -12.07 -16.25
N ARG A 111 -39.77 -12.46 -14.96
CA ARG A 111 -40.29 -13.75 -14.44
C ARG A 111 -41.80 -13.80 -14.21
N TYR A 112 -42.50 -12.68 -14.29
CA TYR A 112 -43.98 -12.65 -14.22
C TYR A 112 -44.63 -12.75 -15.62
N SER A 113 -43.85 -12.88 -16.69
CA SER A 113 -44.34 -13.19 -18.02
C SER A 113 -44.33 -14.72 -18.22
N ASP A 114 -45.50 -15.36 -18.09
CA ASP A 114 -45.69 -16.81 -18.24
C ASP A 114 -45.71 -17.25 -19.71
N ASN A 115 -44.66 -16.90 -20.47
CA ASN A 115 -44.53 -17.29 -21.86
C ASN A 115 -43.07 -17.64 -22.17
N PRO A 116 -42.72 -18.91 -22.45
CA PRO A 116 -41.37 -19.28 -22.88
C PRO A 116 -41.19 -18.75 -24.30
N THR A 117 -40.73 -17.51 -24.39
CA THR A 117 -40.43 -16.83 -25.64
C THR A 117 -38.95 -17.00 -25.95
N THR A 118 -38.52 -16.50 -27.11
CA THR A 118 -37.14 -16.38 -27.60
C THR A 118 -36.12 -15.89 -26.56
N ASP A 119 -36.59 -15.33 -25.45
CA ASP A 119 -35.85 -14.78 -24.33
C ASP A 119 -35.08 -15.83 -23.50
N ASP A 120 -35.55 -17.08 -23.38
CA ASP A 120 -34.81 -18.14 -22.66
C ASP A 120 -33.48 -18.48 -23.38
N GLN A 121 -33.49 -18.45 -24.72
CA GLN A 121 -32.27 -18.62 -25.52
C GLN A 121 -31.37 -17.38 -25.45
N LEU A 122 -31.96 -16.20 -25.29
CA LEU A 122 -31.23 -14.96 -25.08
C LEU A 122 -30.55 -14.95 -23.70
N GLU A 123 -31.21 -15.46 -22.65
CA GLU A 123 -30.67 -15.57 -21.29
C GLU A 123 -29.50 -16.57 -21.26
N GLN A 124 -29.61 -17.74 -21.91
CA GLN A 124 -28.46 -18.65 -22.08
C GLN A 124 -27.29 -17.98 -22.79
N ARG A 125 -27.55 -17.20 -23.85
CA ARG A 125 -26.50 -16.47 -24.57
C ARG A 125 -25.85 -15.38 -23.70
N GLN A 126 -26.65 -14.65 -22.91
CA GLN A 126 -26.16 -13.68 -21.95
C GLN A 126 -25.32 -14.34 -20.86
N GLN A 127 -25.72 -15.52 -20.37
CA GLN A 127 -24.95 -16.27 -19.39
C GLN A 127 -23.59 -16.71 -19.97
N LEU A 128 -23.54 -17.19 -21.21
CA LEU A 128 -22.30 -17.53 -21.91
C LEU A 128 -21.40 -16.30 -22.16
N LEU A 129 -21.98 -15.17 -22.55
CA LEU A 129 -21.26 -13.89 -22.67
C LEU A 129 -20.69 -13.45 -21.32
N SER A 130 -21.47 -13.54 -20.25
CA SER A 130 -21.02 -13.21 -18.90
C SER A 130 -19.88 -14.11 -18.43
N GLY A 131 -19.89 -15.39 -18.81
CA GLY A 131 -18.80 -16.32 -18.55
C GLY A 131 -17.51 -15.91 -19.27
N THR A 132 -17.65 -15.45 -20.53
CA THR A 132 -16.52 -14.95 -21.33
C THR A 132 -15.95 -13.66 -20.75
N ASP A 133 -16.81 -12.72 -20.34
CA ASP A 133 -16.40 -11.46 -19.69
C ASP A 133 -15.73 -11.68 -18.33
N ARG A 134 -16.16 -12.72 -17.58
CA ARG A 134 -15.50 -13.12 -16.32
C ARG A 134 -14.12 -13.68 -16.60
N LEU A 135 -13.97 -14.53 -17.62
CA LEU A 135 -12.67 -15.08 -18.03
C LEU A 135 -11.72 -13.99 -18.53
N ASP A 136 -12.20 -13.03 -19.31
CA ASP A 136 -11.37 -11.93 -19.79
C ASP A 136 -10.90 -11.04 -18.63
N ARG A 137 -11.81 -10.66 -17.72
CA ARG A 137 -11.44 -9.91 -16.49
C ARG A 137 -10.44 -10.66 -15.62
N SER A 138 -10.62 -11.97 -15.43
CA SER A 138 -9.67 -12.81 -14.69
C SER A 138 -8.30 -12.82 -15.38
N SER A 139 -8.28 -12.96 -16.71
CA SER A 139 -7.07 -12.93 -17.53
C SER A 139 -6.35 -11.58 -17.48
N GLN A 140 -7.08 -10.46 -17.41
CA GLN A 140 -6.52 -9.13 -17.23
C GLN A 140 -5.92 -8.97 -15.82
N ARG A 141 -6.63 -9.43 -14.78
CA ARG A 141 -6.14 -9.40 -13.39
C ARG A 141 -4.86 -10.23 -13.21
N LEU A 142 -4.78 -11.41 -13.84
CA LEU A 142 -3.58 -12.24 -13.82
C LEU A 142 -2.39 -11.54 -14.46
N ARG A 143 -2.59 -10.91 -15.63
CA ARG A 143 -1.55 -10.13 -16.31
C ARG A 143 -1.08 -8.95 -15.46
N GLU A 144 -2.00 -8.25 -14.81
CA GLU A 144 -1.67 -7.13 -13.93
C GLU A 144 -0.92 -7.58 -12.67
N SER A 145 -1.36 -8.67 -12.04
CA SER A 145 -0.67 -9.27 -10.89
C SER A 145 0.77 -9.67 -11.24
N GLN A 146 0.96 -10.27 -12.42
CA GLN A 146 2.28 -10.62 -12.91
C GLN A 146 3.16 -9.38 -13.13
N ARG A 147 2.60 -8.30 -13.70
CA ARG A 147 3.31 -7.03 -13.90
C ARG A 147 3.78 -6.44 -12.56
N ILE A 148 2.89 -6.39 -11.57
CA ILE A 148 3.19 -5.88 -10.22
C ILE A 148 4.23 -6.77 -9.53
N ALA A 149 4.15 -8.08 -9.68
CA ALA A 149 5.13 -9.01 -9.12
C ALA A 149 6.54 -8.75 -9.69
N TYR A 150 6.67 -8.53 -11.00
CA TYR A 150 7.96 -8.15 -11.61
C TYR A 150 8.46 -6.78 -11.16
N GLU A 151 7.58 -5.79 -11.04
CA GLU A 151 7.95 -4.47 -10.50
C GLU A 151 8.45 -4.59 -9.06
N THR A 152 7.79 -5.42 -8.24
CA THR A 152 8.17 -5.69 -6.86
C THR A 152 9.50 -6.45 -6.78
N GLU A 153 9.74 -7.43 -7.66
CA GLU A 153 11.02 -8.14 -7.77
C GLU A 153 12.16 -7.19 -8.11
N ASN A 154 11.95 -6.27 -9.05
CA ASN A 154 12.95 -5.26 -9.40
C ASN A 154 13.27 -4.33 -8.23
N ILE A 155 12.25 -3.83 -7.52
CA ILE A 155 12.45 -3.00 -6.31
C ILE A 155 13.20 -3.79 -5.24
N GLY A 156 12.86 -5.07 -5.04
CA GLY A 156 13.56 -5.96 -4.11
C GLY A 156 15.02 -6.14 -4.48
N ARG A 157 15.33 -6.35 -5.76
CA ARG A 157 16.71 -6.44 -6.27
C ARG A 157 17.49 -5.14 -6.02
N ASP A 158 16.89 -4.00 -6.32
CA ASP A 158 17.54 -2.70 -6.13
C ASP A 158 17.80 -2.41 -4.64
N THR A 159 16.84 -2.78 -3.77
CA THR A 159 16.99 -2.70 -2.31
C THR A 159 18.15 -3.58 -1.81
N LEU A 160 18.28 -4.81 -2.32
CA LEU A 160 19.39 -5.70 -1.97
C LEU A 160 20.75 -5.14 -2.44
N ALA A 161 20.79 -4.53 -3.62
CA ALA A 161 21.99 -3.87 -4.12
C ALA A 161 22.39 -2.68 -3.22
N ASP A 162 21.43 -1.84 -2.83
CA ASP A 162 21.67 -0.72 -1.91
C ASP A 162 22.15 -1.19 -0.53
N LEU A 163 21.56 -2.25 0.02
CA LEU A 163 21.98 -2.85 1.29
C LEU A 163 23.42 -3.40 1.22
N GLN A 164 23.82 -3.96 0.07
CA GLN A 164 25.19 -4.40 -0.13
C GLN A 164 26.17 -3.22 -0.10
N VAL A 165 25.87 -2.13 -0.82
CA VAL A 165 26.69 -0.90 -0.81
C VAL A 165 26.76 -0.28 0.60
N GLN A 166 25.64 -0.25 1.32
CA GLN A 166 25.61 0.22 2.71
C GLN A 166 26.49 -0.63 3.61
N ARG A 167 26.46 -1.97 3.45
CA ARG A 167 27.33 -2.88 4.21
C ARG A 167 28.81 -2.60 3.94
N GLU A 168 29.19 -2.43 2.68
CA GLU A 168 30.58 -2.10 2.30
C GLU A 168 31.01 -0.76 2.89
N THR A 169 30.14 0.25 2.86
CA THR A 169 30.38 1.57 3.48
C THR A 169 30.61 1.47 4.99
N ILE A 170 29.77 0.69 5.69
CA ILE A 170 29.91 0.46 7.14
C ILE A 170 31.22 -0.28 7.45
N GLN A 171 31.56 -1.30 6.66
CA GLN A 171 32.82 -2.05 6.83
C GLN A 171 34.03 -1.16 6.61
N HIS A 172 34.03 -0.31 5.57
CA HIS A 172 35.10 0.64 5.32
C HIS A 172 35.24 1.65 6.46
N THR A 173 34.13 2.23 6.92
CA THR A 173 34.11 3.17 8.04
C THR A 173 34.70 2.53 9.30
N ARG A 174 34.34 1.27 9.58
CA ARG A 174 34.86 0.52 10.73
C ARG A 174 36.37 0.25 10.62
N MET A 175 36.86 -0.14 9.44
CA MET A 175 38.31 -0.34 9.22
C MET A 175 39.07 0.98 9.39
N THR A 176 38.56 2.07 8.82
CA THR A 176 39.17 3.40 8.95
C THR A 176 39.23 3.85 10.40
N MET A 177 38.16 3.60 11.18
CA MET A 177 38.13 3.91 12.61
C MET A 177 39.17 3.10 13.38
N LEU A 178 39.28 1.79 13.16
CA LEU A 178 40.28 0.93 13.82
C LEU A 178 41.71 1.35 13.49
N GLU A 179 41.98 1.72 12.23
CA GLU A 179 43.29 2.26 11.84
C GLU A 179 43.56 3.59 12.56
N SER A 180 42.58 4.49 12.62
CA SER A 180 42.71 5.77 13.32
C SER A 180 42.98 5.60 14.82
N GLU A 181 42.33 4.64 15.48
CA GLU A 181 42.58 4.29 16.88
C GLU A 181 44.02 3.81 17.09
N GLY A 182 44.54 3.02 16.15
CA GLY A 182 45.95 2.58 16.16
C GLY A 182 46.94 3.74 16.03
N TYR A 183 46.69 4.67 15.11
CA TYR A 183 47.53 5.87 14.96
C TYR A 183 47.48 6.78 16.18
N VAL A 184 46.30 6.98 16.78
CA VAL A 184 46.15 7.75 18.02
C VAL A 184 46.90 7.09 19.17
N HIS A 185 46.81 5.76 19.30
CA HIS A 185 47.55 5.02 20.33
C HIS A 185 49.07 5.15 20.16
N LEU A 186 49.59 5.01 18.93
CA LEU A 186 51.01 5.21 18.66
C LEU A 186 51.46 6.64 18.97
N ALA A 187 50.69 7.65 18.54
CA ALA A 187 50.99 9.05 18.79
C ALA A 187 51.01 9.37 20.30
N ILE A 188 50.10 8.79 21.09
CA ILE A 188 50.10 8.91 22.55
C ILE A 188 51.36 8.28 23.15
N VAL A 189 51.74 7.08 22.71
CA VAL A 189 52.95 6.40 23.18
C VAL A 189 54.20 7.19 22.84
N ASP A 190 54.30 7.74 21.62
CA ASP A 190 55.42 8.55 21.18
C ASP A 190 55.53 9.87 21.97
N VAL A 191 54.41 10.55 22.22
CA VAL A 191 54.38 11.78 23.03
C VAL A 191 54.75 11.49 24.49
N VAL A 192 54.33 10.35 25.05
CA VAL A 192 54.67 9.94 26.42
C VAL A 192 56.12 9.44 26.53
N SER A 193 56.67 8.80 25.50
CA SER A 193 58.07 8.34 25.46
C SER A 193 59.08 9.39 25.02
N ALA A 194 58.64 10.54 24.48
CA ALA A 194 59.55 11.61 24.08
C ALA A 194 60.35 12.12 25.29
N PRO A 195 61.70 12.01 25.28
CA PRO A 195 62.51 12.47 26.40
C PRO A 195 62.41 13.99 26.53
N ASN A 196 62.07 14.45 27.74
CA ASN A 196 61.97 15.86 28.11
C ASN A 196 63.32 16.58 27.89
N LYS A 197 63.53 17.12 26.69
CA LYS A 197 64.67 17.99 26.36
C LYS A 197 64.22 19.45 26.41
N SER A 198 64.10 19.99 27.62
CA SER A 198 64.18 21.44 27.82
C SER A 198 65.11 21.79 28.99
N THR A 199 66.29 22.29 28.60
CA THR A 199 67.02 23.41 29.23
C THR A 199 67.54 23.24 30.66
N GLY A 200 68.62 22.47 30.79
CA GLY A 200 69.66 22.74 31.80
C GLY A 200 70.81 23.49 31.16
N THR A 201 70.67 24.81 30.94
CA THR A 201 71.80 25.67 30.57
C THR A 201 72.34 26.28 31.86
N LEU A 202 73.61 25.96 32.15
CA LEU A 202 74.39 26.51 33.25
C LEU A 202 74.31 28.04 33.29
N ILE A 203 74.07 28.58 34.48
CA ILE A 203 74.54 29.91 34.86
C ILE A 203 75.51 29.69 36.03
N GLU A 204 76.81 29.72 35.71
CA GLU A 204 77.89 29.85 36.68
C GLU A 204 77.94 31.29 37.21
N VAL A 205 78.01 31.45 38.53
CA VAL A 205 78.69 32.55 39.24
C VAL A 205 79.45 31.94 40.41
#